data_AF-A0A4R4V913-F1
#
_entry.id   AF-A0A4R4V913-F1
#
_cell.length_a   1.000
_cell.length_b   1.000
_cell.length_c   1.000
_cell.angle_alpha   90.00
_cell.angle_beta   90.00
_cell.angle_gamma   90.00
#
_symmetry.space_group_name_H-M   'P 1'
#
loop_
_entity.id
_entity.type
_entity.pdbx_description
1 polymer ?
#
loop_
_entity_poly.entity_id
_entity_poly.type
_entity_poly.pdbx_seq_one_letter_code
_entity_poly.pdbx_strand_id
1 'polypeptide(L)'
;MDKRFRFRRVANSLNLATPLGLLISRIGGATRQPGPNGLILAFGYRYRFPAASAFTIGNVVLTRSNALNHRLVLHEDRHATQWAWCAGLPMVLLYLIAMLVSAIVCGDRASYNVFERLADLEDGGYPRAPLRWRARRSGD
;
A
#
# COMPACT_ATOMS: atom_id res chain seq x y z
N MET A 1 6.62 -20.93 -6.61
CA MET A 1 5.70 -19.82 -6.26
C MET A 1 4.32 -20.38 -6.00
N ASP A 2 3.77 -20.10 -4.82
CA ASP A 2 2.42 -20.55 -4.40
C ASP A 2 1.35 -20.17 -5.46
N LYS A 3 0.31 -20.99 -5.62
CA LYS A 3 -0.77 -20.81 -6.61
C LYS A 3 -1.44 -19.43 -6.45
N ARG A 4 -1.66 -19.00 -5.21
CA ARG A 4 -2.27 -17.70 -4.88
C ARG A 4 -1.49 -16.51 -5.46
N PHE A 5 -0.15 -16.56 -5.38
CA PHE A 5 0.71 -15.47 -5.85
C PHE A 5 0.85 -15.46 -7.37
N ARG A 6 0.75 -16.62 -8.02
CA ARG A 6 0.60 -16.71 -9.47
C ARG A 6 -0.70 -16.06 -9.95
N PHE A 7 -1.83 -16.39 -9.32
CA PHE A 7 -3.11 -15.77 -9.63
C PHE A 7 -3.06 -14.25 -9.48
N ARG A 8 -2.60 -13.75 -8.33
CA ARG A 8 -2.43 -12.31 -8.08
C ARG A 8 -1.61 -11.62 -9.17
N ARG A 9 -0.45 -12.20 -9.53
CA ARG A 9 0.42 -11.65 -10.57
C ARG A 9 -0.28 -11.57 -11.92
N VAL A 10 -1.05 -12.60 -12.28
CA VAL A 10 -1.83 -12.62 -13.54
C VAL A 10 -2.94 -11.58 -13.47
N ALA A 11 -3.75 -11.57 -12.42
CA ALA A 11 -4.84 -10.60 -12.23
C ALA A 11 -4.33 -9.15 -12.29
N ASN A 12 -3.22 -8.85 -11.60
CA ASN A 12 -2.62 -7.52 -11.63
C ASN A 12 -1.91 -7.18 -12.94
N SER A 13 -1.63 -8.16 -13.79
CA SER A 13 -1.15 -7.92 -15.15
C SER A 13 -2.33 -7.62 -16.07
N LEU A 14 -3.43 -8.37 -15.94
CA LEU A 14 -4.64 -8.21 -16.74
C LEU A 14 -5.37 -6.89 -16.44
N ASN A 15 -5.44 -6.47 -15.18
CA ASN A 15 -6.02 -5.18 -14.79
C ASN A 15 -5.10 -3.98 -15.04
N LEU A 16 -3.93 -4.21 -15.66
CA LEU A 16 -2.90 -3.22 -16.00
C LEU A 16 -2.26 -2.49 -14.81
N ALA A 17 -2.54 -2.86 -13.56
CA ALA A 17 -1.94 -2.24 -12.39
C ALA A 17 -0.42 -2.49 -12.32
N THR A 18 0.03 -3.71 -12.59
CA THR A 18 1.49 -4.01 -12.60
C THR A 18 2.20 -3.28 -13.74
N PRO A 19 1.71 -3.30 -15.00
CA PRO A 19 2.23 -2.43 -16.06
C PRO A 19 2.31 -0.95 -15.66
N LEU A 20 1.27 -0.41 -15.01
CA LEU A 20 1.25 0.97 -14.53
C LEU A 20 2.33 1.22 -13.46
N GLY A 21 2.46 0.34 -12.46
CA GLY A 21 3.50 0.43 -11.44
C GLY A 21 4.91 0.37 -12.04
N LEU A 22 5.11 -0.47 -13.06
CA LEU A 22 6.38 -0.54 -13.79
C LEU A 22 6.66 0.74 -14.57
N LEU A 23 5.66 1.31 -15.23
CA LEU A 23 5.79 2.59 -15.93
C LEU A 23 6.16 3.71 -14.94
N ILE A 24 5.45 3.81 -13.81
CA ILE A 24 5.72 4.82 -12.77
C ILE A 24 7.12 4.63 -12.19
N SER A 25 7.55 3.40 -11.92
CA SER A 25 8.89 3.12 -11.42
C SER A 25 9.97 3.56 -12.41
N ARG A 26 9.73 3.38 -13.72
CA ARG A 26 10.63 3.83 -14.79
C ARG A 26 10.69 5.36 -14.88
N ILE A 27 9.54 6.03 -14.89
CA ILE A 27 9.46 7.49 -14.91
C ILE A 27 10.13 8.09 -13.66
N GLY A 28 9.95 7.44 -12.50
CA GLY A 28 10.57 7.83 -11.24
C GLY A 28 12.07 7.51 -11.12
N GLY A 29 12.68 6.88 -12.12
CA GLY A 29 14.11 6.51 -12.11
C GLY A 29 14.46 5.43 -11.10
N ALA A 30 13.50 4.61 -10.68
CA ALA A 30 13.70 3.61 -9.65
C ALA A 30 14.41 2.35 -10.19
N THR A 31 15.34 1.80 -9.40
CA THR A 31 15.98 0.51 -9.67
C THR A 31 15.09 -0.61 -9.18
N ARG A 32 14.78 -1.56 -10.07
CA ARG A 32 13.83 -2.65 -9.82
C ARG A 32 14.58 -3.94 -9.54
N GLN A 33 14.17 -4.64 -8.49
CA GLN A 33 14.65 -5.98 -8.18
C GLN A 33 13.48 -6.92 -7.85
N PRO A 34 13.63 -8.24 -8.10
CA PRO A 34 12.64 -9.23 -7.68
C PRO A 34 12.44 -9.20 -6.17
N GLY A 35 11.18 -9.23 -5.73
CA GLY A 35 10.78 -9.36 -4.33
C GLY A 35 10.14 -10.71 -4.01
N PRO A 36 9.81 -10.96 -2.74
CA PRO A 36 9.09 -12.17 -2.34
C PRO A 36 7.70 -12.22 -2.99
N ASN A 37 7.11 -13.42 -3.05
CA ASN A 37 5.72 -13.62 -3.49
C ASN A 37 5.39 -13.06 -4.89
N GLY A 38 6.40 -12.86 -5.74
CA GLY A 38 6.23 -12.28 -7.09
C GLY A 38 6.00 -10.77 -7.08
N LEU A 39 6.39 -10.08 -6.01
CA LEU A 39 6.53 -8.62 -5.98
C LEU A 39 7.74 -8.16 -6.81
N ILE A 40 7.71 -6.90 -7.19
CA ILE A 40 8.82 -6.18 -7.82
C ILE A 40 9.10 -4.97 -6.94
N LEU A 41 10.26 -4.96 -6.30
CA LEU A 41 10.66 -3.87 -5.41
C LEU A 41 11.41 -2.82 -6.22
N ALA A 42 10.93 -1.59 -6.22
CA ALA A 42 11.47 -0.47 -6.96
C ALA A 42 12.02 0.59 -5.97
N PHE A 43 13.34 0.66 -5.87
CA PHE A 43 14.08 1.53 -4.94
C PHE A 43 14.56 2.81 -5.60
N GLY A 44 14.80 3.85 -4.80
CA GLY A 44 15.33 5.13 -5.29
C GLY A 44 14.32 5.96 -6.09
N TYR A 45 13.03 5.79 -5.86
CA TYR A 45 11.98 6.58 -6.52
C TYR A 45 12.15 8.08 -6.23
N ARG A 46 12.27 8.91 -7.29
CA ARG A 46 12.67 10.31 -7.16
C ARG A 46 11.57 11.25 -6.66
N TYR A 47 10.29 10.97 -6.94
CA TYR A 47 9.21 11.92 -6.64
C TYR A 47 8.76 11.87 -5.19
N ARG A 48 8.45 13.03 -4.61
CA ARG A 48 8.00 13.24 -3.21
C ARG A 48 6.57 12.80 -2.91
N PHE A 49 5.81 12.41 -3.92
CA PHE A 49 4.45 11.93 -3.81
C PHE A 49 4.38 10.43 -4.16
N PRO A 50 3.70 9.58 -3.37
CA PRO A 50 2.99 9.85 -2.10
C PRO A 50 3.93 10.12 -0.92
N ALA A 51 3.41 10.75 0.13
CA ALA A 51 4.12 10.99 1.40
C ALA A 51 4.11 9.74 2.31
N ALA A 52 4.58 8.61 1.77
CA ALA A 52 4.70 7.34 2.48
C ALA A 52 6.14 6.79 2.33
N SER A 53 6.52 5.89 3.23
CA SER A 53 7.83 5.21 3.20
C SER A 53 7.95 4.25 2.01
N ALA A 54 6.86 3.60 1.65
CA ALA A 54 6.67 2.80 0.45
C ALA A 54 5.19 2.89 0.00
N PHE A 55 4.91 2.46 -1.23
CA PHE A 55 3.54 2.27 -1.71
C PHE A 55 3.51 1.23 -2.83
N THR A 56 2.40 0.52 -2.96
CA THR A 56 2.21 -0.54 -3.96
C THR A 56 1.27 -0.13 -5.08
N ILE A 57 1.63 -0.49 -6.31
CA ILE A 57 0.76 -0.45 -7.50
C ILE A 57 0.83 -1.80 -8.20
N GLY A 58 -0.27 -2.57 -8.15
CA GLY A 58 -0.29 -3.94 -8.65
C GLY A 58 0.69 -4.82 -7.87
N ASN A 59 1.68 -5.40 -8.54
CA ASN A 59 2.77 -6.14 -7.89
C ASN A 59 4.05 -5.30 -7.66
N VAL A 60 4.04 -4.00 -7.96
CA VAL A 60 5.24 -3.15 -7.85
C VAL A 60 5.18 -2.35 -6.57
N VAL A 61 6.17 -2.54 -5.69
CA VAL A 61 6.36 -1.76 -4.47
C VAL A 61 7.38 -0.67 -4.77
N LEU A 62 6.99 0.60 -4.67
CA LEU A 62 7.84 1.74 -4.91
C LEU A 62 8.27 2.38 -3.59
N THR A 63 9.55 2.70 -3.46
CA THR A 63 10.09 3.41 -2.29
C THR A 63 11.23 4.35 -2.70
N ARG A 64 11.42 5.42 -1.92
CA ARG A 64 12.61 6.28 -2.03
C ARG A 64 13.82 5.69 -1.32
N SER A 65 13.56 4.83 -0.33
CA SER A 65 14.62 4.18 0.42
C SER A 65 15.43 3.27 -0.51
N ASN A 66 16.64 2.92 -0.07
CA ASN A 66 17.46 1.89 -0.71
C ASN A 66 17.24 0.50 -0.07
N ALA A 67 16.45 0.44 1.00
CA ALA A 67 16.11 -0.80 1.69
C ALA A 67 14.70 -0.73 2.28
N LEU A 68 14.01 -1.87 2.32
CA LEU A 68 12.73 -2.04 2.99
C LEU A 68 12.89 -3.07 4.09
N ASN A 69 12.35 -2.76 5.27
CA ASN A 69 12.30 -3.74 6.35
C ASN A 69 11.31 -4.86 6.00
N HIS A 70 11.47 -6.03 6.60
CA HIS A 70 10.65 -7.21 6.28
C HIS A 70 9.16 -7.00 6.54
N ARG A 71 8.79 -6.33 7.64
CA ARG A 71 7.40 -6.06 8.00
C ARG A 71 6.69 -5.18 6.95
N LEU A 72 7.36 -4.12 6.52
CA LEU A 72 6.86 -3.23 5.48
C LEU A 72 6.70 -3.98 4.15
N VAL A 73 7.59 -4.92 3.82
CA VAL A 73 7.39 -5.77 2.63
C VAL A 73 6.14 -6.65 2.76
N LEU A 74 5.83 -7.18 3.95
CA LEU A 74 4.59 -7.94 4.18
C LEU A 74 3.35 -7.05 4.06
N HIS A 75 3.41 -5.83 4.57
CA HIS A 75 2.35 -4.84 4.44
C HIS A 75 2.04 -4.53 2.96
N GLU A 76 3.08 -4.24 2.18
CA GLU A 76 2.96 -3.97 0.74
C GLU A 76 2.52 -5.22 -0.05
N ASP A 77 2.89 -6.43 0.39
CA ASP A 77 2.41 -7.69 -0.19
C ASP A 77 0.89 -7.86 -0.05
N ARG A 78 0.32 -7.43 1.07
CA ARG A 78 -1.13 -7.44 1.30
C ARG A 78 -1.82 -6.41 0.39
N HIS A 79 -1.25 -5.21 0.23
CA HIS A 79 -1.74 -4.23 -0.74
C HIS A 79 -1.71 -4.75 -2.18
N ALA A 80 -0.67 -5.48 -2.59
CA ALA A 80 -0.63 -6.09 -3.92
C ALA A 80 -1.81 -7.05 -4.15
N THR A 81 -2.26 -7.74 -3.09
CA THR A 81 -3.42 -8.62 -3.15
C THR A 81 -4.72 -7.81 -3.26
N GLN A 82 -4.83 -6.70 -2.52
CA GLN A 82 -5.97 -5.77 -2.62
C GLN A 82 -6.11 -5.19 -4.04
N TRP A 83 -4.99 -4.82 -4.69
CA TRP A 83 -4.99 -4.37 -6.08
C TRP A 83 -5.63 -5.39 -7.04
N ALA A 84 -5.37 -6.68 -6.82
CA ALA A 84 -5.94 -7.75 -7.64
C ALA A 84 -7.45 -7.89 -7.41
N TRP A 85 -7.88 -7.86 -6.14
CA TRP A 85 -9.30 -7.98 -5.77
C TRP A 85 -10.14 -6.75 -6.15
N CYS A 86 -9.55 -5.56 -6.15
CA CYS A 86 -10.20 -4.31 -6.54
C CYS A 86 -10.08 -4.00 -8.05
N ALA A 87 -9.65 -4.97 -8.87
CA ALA A 87 -9.54 -4.83 -10.32
C ALA A 87 -8.71 -3.60 -10.78
N GLY A 88 -7.63 -3.27 -10.07
CA GLY A 88 -6.74 -2.20 -10.49
C GLY A 88 -7.11 -0.84 -9.89
N LEU A 89 -7.27 0.16 -10.76
CA LEU A 89 -7.53 1.56 -10.40
C LEU A 89 -8.71 1.82 -9.44
N PRO A 90 -9.81 1.04 -9.44
CA PRO A 90 -10.89 1.24 -8.46
C PRO A 90 -10.40 1.19 -7.01
N MET A 91 -9.32 0.45 -6.72
CA MET A 91 -8.69 0.44 -5.41
C MET A 91 -8.33 1.84 -4.92
N VAL A 92 -7.80 2.70 -5.80
CA VAL A 92 -7.35 4.04 -5.42
C VAL A 92 -8.52 4.87 -4.92
N LEU A 93 -9.66 4.82 -5.62
CA LEU A 93 -10.86 5.55 -5.21
C LEU A 93 -11.39 5.05 -3.86
N LEU A 94 -11.51 3.74 -3.70
CA LEU A 94 -11.97 3.13 -2.45
C LEU A 94 -11.03 3.42 -1.28
N TYR A 95 -9.72 3.39 -1.53
CA TYR A 95 -8.70 3.72 -0.53
C TYR A 95 -8.83 5.17 -0.09
N LEU A 96 -8.98 6.12 -1.02
CA LEU A 96 -9.13 7.54 -0.69
C LEU A 96 -10.39 7.79 0.13
N ILE A 97 -11.51 7.14 -0.20
CA ILE A 97 -12.74 7.22 0.60
C ILE A 97 -12.49 6.68 2.01
N ALA A 98 -11.86 5.51 2.15
CA ALA A 98 -11.55 4.93 3.46
C ALA A 98 -10.59 5.81 4.28
N MET A 99 -9.60 6.43 3.62
CA MET A 99 -8.68 7.39 4.22
C MET A 99 -9.42 8.63 4.74
N LEU A 100 -10.35 9.19 3.96
CA LEU A 100 -11.16 10.33 4.36
C LEU A 100 -12.05 9.99 5.56
N VAL A 101 -12.72 8.84 5.53
CA VAL A 101 -13.54 8.36 6.64
C VAL A 101 -12.69 8.22 7.91
N SER A 102 -11.50 7.64 7.81
CA SER A 102 -10.56 7.54 8.93
C SER A 102 -10.20 8.92 9.50
N ALA A 103 -9.83 9.86 8.64
CA ALA A 103 -9.47 11.21 9.05
C ALA A 103 -10.63 11.97 9.74
N ILE A 104 -11.86 11.78 9.26
CA ILE A 104 -13.07 12.37 9.86
C ILE A 104 -13.28 11.78 11.27
N VAL A 105 -13.22 10.46 11.41
CA VAL A 105 -13.66 9.75 12.62
C VAL A 105 -12.62 9.75 13.75
N CYS A 106 -11.32 9.66 13.44
CA CYS A 106 -10.24 9.61 14.45
C CYS A 106 -9.17 10.69 14.29
N GLY A 107 -9.12 11.40 13.16
CA GLY A 107 -8.09 12.41 12.87
C GLY A 107 -6.78 11.88 12.31
N ASP A 108 -6.67 10.56 12.18
CA ASP A 108 -5.56 9.90 11.52
C ASP A 108 -6.05 9.27 10.20
N ARG A 109 -5.21 9.30 9.16
CA ARG A 109 -5.58 8.86 7.80
C ARG A 109 -5.60 7.34 7.62
N ALA A 110 -4.87 6.60 8.45
CA ALA A 110 -4.68 5.16 8.30
C ALA A 110 -5.47 4.35 9.34
N SER A 111 -5.60 4.87 10.57
CA SER A 111 -6.09 4.15 11.75
C SER A 111 -7.43 3.44 11.56
N TYR A 112 -8.37 3.97 10.77
CA TYR A 112 -9.67 3.36 10.43
C TYR A 112 -9.84 3.12 8.93
N ASN A 113 -8.78 3.25 8.15
CA ASN A 113 -8.78 2.86 6.75
C ASN A 113 -8.80 1.32 6.66
N VAL A 114 -9.83 0.76 6.05
CA VAL A 114 -10.00 -0.69 5.93
C VAL A 114 -8.84 -1.34 5.18
N PHE A 115 -8.29 -0.67 4.17
CA PHE A 115 -7.17 -1.21 3.38
C PHE A 115 -5.91 -1.31 4.20
N GLU A 116 -5.63 -0.29 5.01
CA GLU A 116 -4.49 -0.24 5.92
C GLU A 116 -4.62 -1.28 7.05
N ARG A 117 -5.83 -1.44 7.60
CA ARG A 117 -6.10 -2.48 8.62
C ARG A 117 -5.95 -3.89 8.07
N LEU A 118 -6.46 -4.15 6.87
CA LEU A 118 -6.31 -5.44 6.19
C LEU A 118 -4.86 -5.68 5.75
N ALA A 119 -4.07 -4.61 5.58
CA ALA A 119 -2.63 -4.68 5.31
C ALA A 119 -1.77 -4.78 6.59
N ASP A 120 -2.38 -4.83 7.76
CA ASP A 120 -1.75 -4.69 9.08
C ASP A 120 -1.06 -3.33 9.25
N LEU A 121 -1.69 -2.46 10.05
CA LEU A 121 -1.23 -1.10 10.33
C LEU A 121 0.18 -1.06 10.91
N GLU A 122 0.49 -2.00 11.79
CA GLU A 122 1.74 -1.99 12.56
C GLU A 122 2.92 -2.36 11.68
N ASP A 123 2.71 -3.27 10.72
CA ASP A 123 3.71 -3.60 9.70
C ASP A 123 3.99 -2.41 8.77
N GLY A 124 2.99 -1.57 8.50
CA GLY A 124 3.12 -0.31 7.74
C GLY A 124 3.71 0.85 8.55
N GLY A 125 3.84 0.71 9.88
CA GLY A 125 4.32 1.74 10.79
C GLY A 125 3.26 2.79 11.17
N TYR A 126 1.97 2.49 10.96
CA TYR A 126 0.87 3.38 11.31
C TYR A 126 0.39 3.16 12.75
N PRO A 127 0.16 4.24 13.52
CA PRO A 127 -0.40 4.12 14.87
C PRO A 127 -1.88 3.73 14.82
N ARG A 128 -2.40 3.22 15.95
CA ARG A 128 -3.84 3.06 16.16
C ARG A 128 -4.37 4.26 16.96
N ALA A 129 -4.96 5.22 16.28
CA ALA A 129 -5.63 6.35 16.94
C ALA A 129 -6.99 5.93 17.52
N PRO A 130 -7.39 6.43 18.70
CA PRO A 130 -8.75 6.25 19.20
C PRO A 130 -9.76 7.10 18.43
N LEU A 131 -11.04 6.73 18.50
CA LEU A 131 -12.14 7.56 17.98
C LEU A 131 -12.14 8.94 18.66
N ARG A 132 -12.42 10.00 17.89
CA ARG A 132 -12.43 11.38 18.41
C ARG A 132 -13.35 11.56 19.62
N TRP A 133 -14.49 10.87 19.65
CA TRP A 133 -15.45 10.94 20.77
C TRP A 133 -15.09 10.06 21.97
N ARG A 134 -14.11 9.15 21.84
CA ARG A 134 -13.59 8.38 22.98
C ARG A 134 -12.42 9.12 23.62
N ALA A 135 -11.56 9.74 22.81
CA ALA A 135 -10.47 10.60 23.32
C ALA A 135 -10.99 11.76 24.19
N ARG A 136 -12.14 12.35 23.83
CA ARG A 136 -12.78 13.40 24.63
C ARG A 136 -13.26 12.97 26.01
N ARG A 137 -13.56 11.69 26.24
CA ARG A 137 -14.06 11.18 27.53
C ARG A 137 -12.97 10.80 28.52
N SER A 138 -11.71 10.84 28.11
CA SER A 138 -10.56 10.49 28.96
C SER A 138 -9.84 11.73 29.50
N GLY A 139 -10.38 12.93 29.25
CA GLY A 139 -9.82 14.21 29.68
C GLY A 139 -10.76 15.05 30.54
N ASP A 140 -11.90 14.49 30.95
CA ASP A 140 -12.81 15.03 31.98
C ASP A 140 -12.66 14.17 33.26
#